data_AF-A0A0D3C214-F1
#
_entry.id   AF-A0A0D3C214-F1
#
_cell.length_a   1.000
_cell.length_b   1.000
_cell.length_c   1.000
_cell.angle_alpha   90.00
_cell.angle_beta   90.00
_cell.angle_gamma   90.00
#
_symmetry.space_group_name_H-M   'P 1'
#
loop_
_entity.id
_entity.type
_entity.pdbx_description
1 polymer ?
#
loop_
_entity_poly.entity_id
_entity_poly.type
_entity_poly.pdbx_seq_one_letter_code
_entity_poly.pdbx_strand_id
1 'polypeptide(L)'
;MGFRGKFFFPTLMTLSLFLIIRYNYILSGDPPLQQDLPGRRSFSSRDDVISSIKTPPKKTKRLFHTAVTATDSVYSTWQCRIMYYWYNRFRDEPGSEMGGYTRILHSGRPDGLMNEIPTFVANPLPSGVDQKKMLK
;
A
#
# COMPACT_ATOMS: atom_id res chain seq x y z
N MET A 1 -1.36 48.96 -34.67
CA MET A 1 -0.62 47.99 -33.82
C MET A 1 -1.59 46.99 -33.19
N GLY A 2 -1.75 45.80 -33.76
CA GLY A 2 -2.63 44.74 -33.22
C GLY A 2 -1.85 43.44 -33.02
N PHE A 3 -1.23 43.26 -31.85
CA PHE A 3 -0.41 42.08 -31.52
C PHE A 3 -0.62 41.54 -30.09
N ARG A 4 -1.72 41.91 -29.42
CA ARG A 4 -1.92 41.60 -27.99
C ARG A 4 -2.63 40.28 -27.67
N GLY A 5 -3.22 39.58 -28.65
CA GLY A 5 -4.04 38.39 -28.40
C GLY A 5 -3.54 37.07 -29.00
N LYS A 6 -2.59 37.11 -29.94
CA LYS A 6 -2.17 35.89 -30.70
C LYS A 6 -1.19 35.00 -29.93
N PHE A 7 -0.45 35.57 -28.98
CA PHE A 7 0.59 34.84 -28.26
C PHE A 7 0.19 34.43 -26.85
N PHE A 8 -0.87 35.01 -26.28
CA PHE A 8 -1.29 34.76 -24.90
C PHE A 8 -1.67 33.29 -24.67
N PHE A 9 -2.58 32.76 -25.48
CA PHE A 9 -3.02 31.36 -25.39
C PHE A 9 -1.92 30.32 -25.64
N PRO A 10 -1.07 30.43 -26.68
CA PRO A 10 0.01 29.47 -26.85
C PRO A 10 1.06 29.58 -25.73
N THR A 11 1.36 30.78 -25.21
CA THR A 11 2.25 30.92 -24.04
C THR A 11 1.66 30.30 -22.78
N LEU A 12 0.35 30.42 -22.57
CA LEU A 12 -0.33 29.83 -21.43
C LEU A 12 -0.35 28.29 -21.52
N MET A 13 -0.55 27.75 -22.73
CA MET A 13 -0.51 26.32 -22.97
C MET A 13 0.89 25.73 -22.76
N THR A 14 1.95 26.38 -23.28
CA THR A 14 3.32 25.90 -23.08
C THR A 14 3.76 26.01 -21.62
N LEU A 15 3.38 27.08 -20.91
CA LEU A 15 3.63 27.21 -19.47
C LEU A 15 2.92 26.10 -18.68
N SER A 16 1.65 25.80 -19.02
CA SER A 16 0.87 24.74 -18.37
C SER A 16 1.50 23.36 -18.57
N LEU A 17 1.86 22.99 -19.81
CA LEU A 17 2.54 21.72 -20.09
C LEU A 17 3.89 21.63 -19.37
N PHE A 18 4.67 22.71 -19.36
CA PHE A 18 5.95 22.75 -18.66
C PHE A 18 5.79 22.52 -17.15
N LEU A 19 4.79 23.15 -16.53
CA LEU A 19 4.49 22.96 -15.10
C LEU A 19 4.03 21.54 -14.79
N ILE A 20 3.18 20.95 -15.63
CA ILE A 20 2.71 19.56 -15.47
C ILE A 20 3.89 18.58 -15.60
N ILE A 21 4.75 18.74 -16.60
CA ILE A 21 5.91 17.87 -16.80
C ILE A 21 6.90 18.02 -15.63
N ARG A 22 7.17 19.25 -15.18
CA ARG A 22 8.04 19.50 -14.03
C ARG A 22 7.46 18.94 -12.73
N TYR A 23 6.15 19.04 -12.51
CA TYR A 23 5.48 18.45 -11.36
C TYR A 23 5.63 16.92 -11.35
N ASN A 24 5.38 16.26 -12.49
CA ASN A 24 5.57 14.82 -12.61
C ASN A 24 7.04 14.41 -12.47
N TYR A 25 7.99 15.22 -12.95
CA TYR A 25 9.42 14.98 -12.77
C TYR A 25 9.84 15.11 -11.30
N ILE A 26 9.31 16.10 -10.58
CA ILE A 26 9.57 16.27 -9.14
C ILE A 26 8.99 15.09 -8.34
N LEU A 27 7.75 14.67 -8.63
CA LEU A 27 7.17 13.47 -7.99
C LEU A 27 7.91 12.17 -8.34
N SER A 28 8.43 12.06 -9.56
CA SER A 28 9.19 10.87 -9.98
C SER A 28 10.62 10.87 -9.44
N GLY A 29 11.11 12.02 -8.96
CA GLY A 29 12.43 12.20 -8.35
C GLY A 29 12.46 11.87 -6.86
N ASP A 30 11.30 11.67 -6.24
CA ASP A 30 11.25 11.09 -4.91
C ASP A 30 11.74 9.65 -5.02
N PRO A 31 12.85 9.27 -4.35
CA PRO A 31 13.22 7.86 -4.22
C PRO A 31 12.00 7.11 -3.65
N PRO A 32 11.79 5.83 -3.99
CA PRO A 32 10.70 5.05 -3.43
C PRO A 32 10.74 5.26 -1.92
N LEU A 33 9.65 5.83 -1.37
CA LEU A 33 9.54 6.29 0.02
C LEU A 33 10.36 5.34 0.88
N GLN A 34 11.52 5.79 1.38
CA GLN A 34 12.26 5.04 2.37
C GLN A 34 11.34 5.00 3.59
N GLN A 35 10.53 3.95 3.67
CA GLN A 35 9.79 3.56 4.85
C GLN A 35 10.82 3.02 5.85
N ASP A 36 11.76 3.87 6.26
CA ASP A 36 12.59 3.62 7.43
C ASP A 36 11.66 3.74 8.65
N LEU A 37 10.98 2.63 8.92
CA LEU A 37 10.23 2.42 10.14
C LEU A 37 11.19 2.68 11.32
N PRO A 38 10.82 3.56 12.28
CA PRO A 38 11.68 3.83 13.42
C PRO A 38 11.90 2.56 14.25
N GLY A 39 13.09 1.98 14.11
CA GLY A 39 13.85 1.26 15.13
C GLY A 39 13.11 0.16 15.90
N ARG A 40 13.25 -1.10 15.42
CA ARG A 40 13.17 -2.26 16.32
C ARG A 40 14.36 -2.22 17.27
N ARG A 41 14.17 -1.71 18.49
CA ARG A 41 15.11 -1.88 19.60
C ARG A 41 15.42 -3.36 19.76
N SER A 42 16.68 -3.71 19.63
CA SER A 42 17.24 -5.02 19.94
C SER A 42 16.96 -5.34 21.41
N PHE A 43 15.85 -6.02 21.72
CA PHE A 43 15.62 -6.55 23.06
C PHE A 43 16.56 -7.73 23.26
N SER A 44 17.79 -7.41 23.65
CA SER A 44 18.71 -8.32 24.31
C SER A 44 18.28 -8.39 25.78
N SER A 45 17.43 -9.36 26.12
CA SER A 45 17.35 -9.82 27.50
C SER A 45 17.39 -11.34 27.50
N ARG A 46 18.60 -11.85 27.80
CA ARG A 46 18.88 -12.85 28.84
C ARG A 46 17.70 -13.01 29.82
N ASP A 47 17.21 -14.18 30.22
CA ASP A 47 17.81 -15.51 30.42
C ASP A 47 16.70 -16.57 30.26
N ASP A 48 17.03 -17.79 29.83
CA ASP A 48 16.48 -18.99 30.45
C ASP A 48 17.36 -20.21 30.14
N VAL A 49 17.75 -20.84 31.23
CA VAL A 49 18.69 -21.94 31.37
C VAL A 49 17.93 -23.25 31.13
N ILE A 50 18.40 -24.08 30.18
CA ILE A 50 18.52 -25.57 30.22
C ILE A 50 18.65 -26.17 28.81
N SER A 51 19.61 -27.08 28.74
CA SER A 51 20.11 -27.92 27.64
C SER A 51 19.13 -28.42 26.57
N SER A 52 19.52 -28.25 25.30
CA SER A 52 19.45 -29.32 24.28
C SER A 52 20.13 -28.81 23.01
N ILE A 53 21.06 -29.59 22.48
CA ILE A 53 21.74 -29.35 21.19
C ILE A 53 20.65 -29.28 20.10
N LYS A 54 20.25 -28.07 19.72
CA LYS A 54 19.56 -27.81 18.46
C LYS A 54 20.31 -26.65 17.80
N THR A 55 20.86 -26.94 16.63
CA THR A 55 21.34 -25.95 15.67
C THR A 55 20.45 -24.71 15.71
N PRO A 56 21.01 -23.49 15.84
CA PRO A 56 20.19 -22.29 15.91
C PRO A 56 19.30 -22.27 14.66
N PRO A 57 17.96 -22.18 14.80
CA PRO A 57 17.11 -22.04 13.63
C PRO A 57 17.63 -20.82 12.87
N LYS A 58 17.96 -21.00 11.58
CA LYS A 58 18.27 -19.88 10.69
C LYS A 58 17.23 -18.81 10.97
N LYS A 59 17.64 -17.65 11.51
CA LYS A 59 16.72 -16.56 11.81
C LYS A 59 16.04 -16.18 10.50
N THR A 60 14.83 -16.68 10.28
CA THR A 60 14.02 -16.30 9.12
C THR A 60 13.80 -14.81 9.25
N LYS A 61 14.23 -14.04 8.24
CA LYS A 61 14.01 -12.59 8.19
C LYS A 61 12.51 -12.34 8.41
N ARG A 62 12.15 -11.46 9.35
CA ARG A 62 10.74 -11.12 9.58
C ARG A 62 10.31 -10.26 8.40
N LEU A 63 9.34 -10.74 7.63
CA LEU A 63 8.79 -10.03 6.49
C LEU A 63 7.49 -9.31 6.90
N PHE A 64 7.22 -8.19 6.27
CA PHE A 64 5.99 -7.42 6.43
C PHE A 64 4.85 -8.04 5.64
N HIS A 65 3.66 -7.99 6.22
CA HIS A 65 2.43 -8.40 5.56
C HIS A 65 1.57 -7.18 5.31
N THR A 66 1.31 -6.87 4.04
CA THR A 66 0.48 -5.75 3.63
C THR A 66 -0.96 -6.19 3.57
N ALA A 67 -1.84 -5.48 4.30
CA ALA A 67 -3.28 -5.70 4.25
C ALA A 67 -3.98 -4.45 3.70
N VAL A 68 -4.90 -4.62 2.76
CA VAL A 68 -5.72 -3.52 2.21
C VAL A 68 -7.19 -3.80 2.43
N THR A 69 -7.97 -2.80 2.83
CA THR A 69 -9.43 -2.90 2.90
C THR A 69 -10.05 -2.49 1.58
N ALA A 70 -10.94 -3.30 1.03
CA ALA A 70 -11.56 -3.10 -0.29
C ALA A 70 -13.09 -3.21 -0.23
N THR A 71 -13.77 -2.40 -1.02
CA THR A 71 -15.21 -2.52 -1.33
C THR A 71 -15.41 -3.38 -2.58
N ASP A 72 -16.67 -3.68 -2.92
CA ASP A 72 -17.09 -4.32 -4.17
C ASP A 72 -17.21 -3.33 -5.36
N SER A 73 -16.71 -2.09 -5.21
CA SER A 73 -16.76 -1.09 -6.27
C SER A 73 -15.72 -1.33 -7.37
N VAL A 74 -16.03 -0.87 -8.60
CA VAL A 74 -15.10 -0.94 -9.75
C VAL A 74 -13.81 -0.17 -9.46
N TYR A 75 -13.91 0.98 -8.80
CA TYR A 75 -12.75 1.79 -8.44
C TYR A 75 -11.84 1.06 -7.45
N SER A 76 -12.40 0.51 -6.37
CA SER A 76 -11.64 -0.27 -5.39
C SER A 76 -10.97 -1.49 -6.02
N THR A 77 -11.63 -2.12 -7.01
CA THR A 77 -11.08 -3.26 -7.77
C THR A 77 -9.84 -2.84 -8.56
N TRP A 78 -9.93 -1.74 -9.32
CA TRP A 78 -8.81 -1.22 -10.09
C TRP A 78 -7.64 -0.81 -9.18
N GLN A 79 -7.91 -0.11 -8.07
CA GLN A 79 -6.87 0.27 -7.11
C GLN A 79 -6.16 -0.96 -6.54
N CYS A 80 -6.90 -1.99 -6.12
CA CYS A 80 -6.32 -3.22 -5.59
C CYS A 80 -5.40 -3.91 -6.60
N ARG A 81 -5.75 -3.90 -7.90
CA ARG A 81 -4.91 -4.46 -8.97
C ARG A 81 -3.60 -3.71 -9.12
N ILE A 82 -3.64 -2.38 -9.14
CA ILE A 82 -2.44 -1.56 -9.24
C ILE A 82 -1.54 -1.81 -8.02
N MET A 83 -2.10 -1.82 -6.81
CA MET A 83 -1.33 -2.10 -5.59
C MET A 83 -0.69 -3.49 -5.60
N TYR A 84 -1.43 -4.52 -6.04
CA TYR A 84 -0.93 -5.89 -6.11
C TYR A 84 0.15 -6.08 -7.18
N TYR A 85 0.01 -5.40 -8.32
CA TYR A 85 1.05 -5.37 -9.36
C TYR A 85 2.39 -4.86 -8.80
N TRP A 86 2.35 -3.72 -8.10
CA TRP A 86 3.56 -3.15 -7.48
C TRP A 86 4.08 -4.03 -6.35
N TYR A 87 3.20 -4.58 -5.51
CA TYR A 87 3.59 -5.55 -4.48
C TYR A 87 4.41 -6.70 -5.06
N ASN A 88 3.95 -7.34 -6.14
CA ASN A 88 4.67 -8.45 -6.76
C ASN A 88 6.04 -8.00 -7.27
N ARG A 89 6.12 -6.83 -7.90
CA ARG A 89 7.38 -6.28 -8.39
C ARG A 89 8.39 -6.04 -7.25
N PHE A 90 7.96 -5.42 -6.15
CA PHE A 90 8.81 -5.17 -4.98
C PHE A 90 9.13 -6.44 -4.18
N ARG A 91 8.25 -7.44 -4.18
CA ARG A 91 8.49 -8.73 -3.50
C ARG A 91 9.66 -9.48 -4.10
N ASP A 92 9.81 -9.39 -5.42
CA ASP A 92 10.84 -10.13 -6.15
C ASP A 92 12.20 -9.40 -6.16
N GLU A 93 12.30 -8.20 -5.58
CA GLU A 93 13.55 -7.46 -5.46
C GLU A 93 14.50 -8.06 -4.40
N PRO A 94 15.82 -8.09 -4.67
CA PRO A 94 16.80 -8.62 -3.73
C PRO A 94 16.85 -7.78 -2.45
N GLY A 95 16.61 -8.43 -1.30
CA GLY A 95 16.59 -7.77 0.00
C GLY A 95 15.20 -7.29 0.44
N SER A 96 14.17 -7.50 -0.38
CA SER A 96 12.79 -7.14 -0.07
C SER A 96 12.35 -7.68 1.30
N GLU A 97 11.65 -6.83 2.04
CA GLU A 97 11.02 -7.20 3.32
C GLU A 97 9.55 -7.54 3.15
N MET A 98 9.05 -7.59 1.90
CA MET A 98 7.66 -7.88 1.60
C MET A 98 7.40 -9.39 1.66
N GLY A 99 6.52 -9.82 2.56
CA GLY A 99 6.18 -11.23 2.76
C GLY A 99 4.87 -11.63 2.12
N GLY A 100 3.79 -10.95 2.51
CA GLY A 100 2.44 -11.29 2.08
C GLY A 100 1.61 -10.07 1.74
N TYR A 101 0.62 -10.27 0.87
CA TYR A 101 -0.40 -9.29 0.55
C TYR A 101 -1.78 -9.92 0.75
N THR A 102 -2.66 -9.26 1.49
CA THR A 102 -4.03 -9.72 1.66
C THR A 102 -5.00 -8.57 1.48
N ARG A 103 -5.98 -8.81 0.64
CA ARG A 103 -7.10 -7.91 0.44
C ARG A 103 -8.25 -8.32 1.36
N ILE A 104 -8.79 -7.38 2.12
CA ILE A 104 -9.89 -7.56 3.06
C ILE A 104 -11.15 -6.96 2.43
N LEU A 105 -12.02 -7.82 1.93
CA LEU A 105 -13.26 -7.43 1.28
C LEU A 105 -14.38 -7.33 2.32
N HIS A 106 -14.93 -6.13 2.52
CA HIS A 106 -15.96 -5.88 3.55
C HIS A 106 -17.39 -5.78 2.98
N SER A 107 -17.59 -6.11 1.70
CA SER A 107 -18.93 -6.20 1.08
C SER A 107 -19.70 -7.46 1.52
N GLY A 108 -19.03 -8.41 2.19
CA GLY A 108 -19.61 -9.70 2.58
C GLY A 108 -19.90 -10.65 1.41
N ARG A 109 -19.53 -10.29 0.17
CA ARG A 109 -19.74 -11.11 -1.03
C ARG A 109 -18.42 -11.34 -1.77
N PRO A 110 -18.15 -12.55 -2.27
CA PRO A 110 -16.95 -12.81 -3.06
C PRO A 110 -17.02 -12.08 -4.41
N ASP A 111 -15.86 -11.70 -4.94
CA ASP A 111 -15.75 -11.00 -6.22
C ASP A 111 -14.77 -11.71 -7.19
N GLY A 112 -14.77 -11.29 -8.45
CA GLY A 112 -13.91 -11.90 -9.48
C GLY A 112 -12.42 -11.71 -9.24
N LEU A 113 -12.03 -10.73 -8.42
CA LEU A 113 -10.62 -10.42 -8.10
C LEU A 113 -10.02 -11.41 -7.07
N MET A 114 -10.84 -12.19 -6.37
CA MET A 114 -10.36 -13.25 -5.45
C MET A 114 -9.53 -14.32 -6.16
N ASN A 115 -9.74 -14.52 -7.47
CA ASN A 115 -8.98 -15.47 -8.28
C ASN A 115 -7.55 -14.96 -8.57
N GLU A 116 -7.32 -13.65 -8.47
CA GLU A 116 -6.06 -12.99 -8.81
C GLU A 116 -5.27 -12.58 -7.55
N ILE A 117 -5.98 -12.05 -6.56
CA ILE A 117 -5.40 -11.45 -5.35
C ILE A 117 -5.85 -12.25 -4.13
N PRO A 118 -4.93 -12.67 -3.23
CA PRO A 118 -5.31 -13.30 -1.96
C PRO A 118 -6.28 -12.41 -1.18
N THR A 119 -7.54 -12.86 -1.09
CA THR A 119 -8.64 -12.06 -0.54
C THR A 119 -9.29 -12.78 0.63
N PHE A 120 -9.46 -12.06 1.73
CA PHE A 120 -10.26 -12.44 2.88
C PHE A 120 -11.59 -11.69 2.82
N VAL A 121 -12.70 -12.42 2.80
CA VAL A 121 -14.05 -11.82 2.84
C VAL A 121 -14.44 -11.66 4.30
N ALA A 122 -14.47 -10.41 4.77
CA ALA A 122 -14.92 -10.06 6.10
C ALA A 122 -16.45 -10.09 6.16
N ASN A 123 -16.98 -10.71 7.21
CA ASN A 123 -18.41 -10.70 7.47
C ASN A 123 -18.79 -9.32 8.06
N PRO A 124 -19.72 -8.56 7.46
CA PRO A 124 -20.17 -7.30 8.03
C PRO A 124 -20.85 -7.56 9.38
N LEU A 125 -20.70 -6.60 10.31
CA LEU A 125 -21.44 -6.64 11.56
C LEU A 125 -22.94 -6.45 11.31
N PRO A 126 -23.81 -7.03 12.15
CA PRO A 126 -25.23 -6.74 12.12
C PRO A 126 -25.47 -5.23 12.29
N SER A 127 -26.48 -4.69 11.61
CA SER A 127 -26.84 -3.28 11.73
C SER A 127 -27.17 -2.92 13.19
N GLY A 128 -26.55 -1.87 13.72
CA GLY A 128 -26.83 -1.34 15.06
C GLY A 128 -25.93 -1.84 16.19
N VAL A 129 -24.90 -2.63 15.90
CA VAL A 129 -23.88 -3.06 16.89
C VAL A 129 -22.75 -2.01 17.04
N ASP A 130 -22.55 -1.20 16.00
CA ASP A 130 -21.56 -0.12 15.91
C ASP A 130 -22.06 1.22 16.46
N GLN A 131 -23.39 1.40 16.47
CA GLN A 131 -24.04 2.53 17.11
C GLN A 131 -23.97 2.33 18.62
N LYS A 132 -22.88 2.80 19.24
CA LYS A 132 -22.97 3.26 20.64
C LYS A 132 -24.10 4.28 20.64
N LYS A 133 -25.28 3.87 21.09
CA LYS A 133 -26.40 4.77 21.42
C LYS A 133 -25.75 5.86 22.26
N MET A 134 -25.54 7.04 21.68
CA MET A 134 -25.26 8.21 22.49
C MET A 134 -26.50 8.34 23.35
N LEU A 135 -26.37 7.95 24.62
CA LEU A 135 -27.40 8.21 25.60
C LEU A 135 -27.60 9.73 25.60
N LYS A 136 -28.87 10.05 25.45
CA LYS A 136 -29.50 11.35 25.19
C LYS A 136 -28.88 12.51 25.98
#